data_AF-A0A5A9GRS6-F1
#
_entry.id   AF-A0A5A9GRS6-F1
#
_cell.length_a   1.000
_cell.length_b   1.000
_cell.length_c   1.000
_cell.angle_alpha   90.00
_cell.angle_beta   90.00
_cell.angle_gamma   90.00
#
_symmetry.space_group_name_H-M   'P 1'
#
loop_
_entity.id
_entity.type
_entity.pdbx_description
1 polymer ?
#
loop_
_entity_poly.entity_id
_entity_poly.type
_entity_poly.pdbx_seq_one_letter_code
_entity_poly.pdbx_strand_id
1 'polypeptide(L)'
;MRHRDDRLSERVVASAGEFPPVVERLRPAHPWDRVVDVLNTAVKKRPGDNPAPWTRDALIRAVRRLVGDGLADPGLLKPAPRRSKKAVARDRRLVELVATIHNAADGEKPTLARIGRQLERQGIPSKTGARTWAPSSVKALLDRAREQGLLHPTEDKT
;
A
#
# COMPACT_ATOMS: atom_id res chain seq x y z
N MET A 1 13.85 24.48 0.83
CA MET A 1 12.76 23.58 1.30
C MET A 1 13.33 22.37 2.06
N ARG A 2 14.16 22.59 3.11
CA ARG A 2 14.78 21.52 3.94
C ARG A 2 14.52 21.70 5.45
N HIS A 3 14.25 22.92 5.90
CA HIS A 3 14.12 23.24 7.33
C HIS A 3 12.83 22.79 8.03
N ARG A 4 11.76 22.44 7.32
CA ARG A 4 10.54 21.87 7.96
C ARG A 4 10.70 20.41 8.34
N ASP A 5 11.55 19.69 7.62
CA ASP A 5 11.70 18.24 7.72
C ASP A 5 12.58 17.85 8.94
N ASP A 6 13.51 18.73 9.32
CA ASP A 6 14.42 18.51 10.45
C ASP A 6 13.75 18.77 11.80
N ARG A 7 12.93 19.83 11.91
CA ARG A 7 12.16 20.12 13.14
C ARG A 7 11.05 19.11 13.41
N LEU A 8 10.49 18.49 12.37
CA LEU A 8 9.56 17.37 12.51
C LEU A 8 10.31 16.14 13.05
N SER A 9 11.51 15.87 12.55
CA SER A 9 12.34 14.71 12.94
C SER A 9 12.72 14.73 14.43
N GLU A 10 12.97 15.91 15.03
CA GLU A 10 13.31 16.03 16.45
C GLU A 10 12.10 15.87 17.39
N ARG A 11 10.90 16.38 17.02
CA ARG A 11 9.66 16.13 17.80
C ARG A 11 9.16 14.70 17.69
N VAL A 12 9.44 14.03 16.58
CA VAL A 12 9.02 12.67 16.29
C VAL A 12 9.77 11.62 17.12
N VAL A 13 11.03 11.89 17.48
CA VAL A 13 11.78 11.06 18.44
C VAL A 13 11.27 11.28 19.87
N ALA A 14 10.77 12.47 20.20
CA ALA A 14 10.13 12.74 21.50
C ALA A 14 8.73 12.09 21.65
N SER A 15 8.09 11.68 20.54
CA SER A 15 6.84 10.89 20.52
C SER A 15 7.08 9.38 20.28
N ALA A 16 8.33 8.92 20.32
CA ALA A 16 8.79 7.59 19.90
C ALA A 16 8.45 6.42 20.86
N GLY A 17 7.26 6.43 21.48
CA GLY A 17 6.79 5.29 22.27
C GLY A 17 6.13 4.18 21.44
N GLU A 18 5.56 4.48 20.26
CA GLU A 18 4.52 3.61 19.67
C GLU A 18 4.83 3.01 18.28
N PHE A 19 5.83 3.50 17.53
CA PHE A 19 6.12 2.98 16.17
C PHE A 19 7.13 1.80 16.07
N PRO A 20 8.08 1.59 16.99
CA PRO A 20 9.12 0.54 16.84
C PRO A 20 8.58 -0.86 16.53
N PRO A 21 7.49 -1.35 17.19
CA PRO A 21 6.98 -2.70 16.93
C PRO A 21 6.51 -2.92 15.48
N VAL A 22 6.00 -1.88 14.82
CA VAL A 22 5.54 -1.98 13.42
C VAL A 22 6.72 -2.10 12.47
N VAL A 23 7.79 -1.34 12.73
CA VAL A 23 9.00 -1.36 11.91
C VAL A 23 9.73 -2.69 12.08
N GLU A 24 9.90 -3.15 13.32
CA GLU A 24 10.54 -4.43 13.65
C GLU A 24 9.81 -5.63 13.04
N ARG A 25 8.48 -5.63 13.08
CA ARG A 25 7.68 -6.71 12.47
C ARG A 25 7.83 -6.77 10.95
N LEU A 26 8.00 -5.63 10.28
CA LEU A 26 7.96 -5.56 8.82
C LEU A 26 9.35 -5.56 8.17
N ARG A 27 10.37 -5.08 8.87
CA ARG A 27 11.73 -4.99 8.34
C ARG A 27 12.56 -6.19 8.81
N PRO A 28 13.48 -6.69 7.96
CA PRO A 28 13.79 -6.21 6.61
C PRO A 28 12.89 -6.81 5.51
N ALA A 29 11.92 -7.66 5.83
CA ALA A 29 11.12 -8.42 4.85
C ALA A 29 10.35 -7.55 3.83
N HIS A 30 9.91 -6.35 4.24
CA HIS A 30 9.14 -5.43 3.41
C HIS A 30 9.92 -4.16 3.05
N PRO A 31 9.63 -3.55 1.87
CA PRO A 31 10.18 -2.25 1.51
C PRO A 31 9.62 -1.14 2.40
N TRP A 32 10.40 -0.07 2.57
CA TRP A 32 10.02 1.07 3.42
C TRP A 32 8.65 1.68 3.10
N ASP A 33 8.28 1.77 1.82
CA ASP A 33 6.96 2.31 1.43
C ASP A 33 5.82 1.51 2.04
N ARG A 34 5.96 0.17 2.08
CA ARG A 34 4.96 -0.68 2.73
C ARG A 34 4.91 -0.46 4.24
N VAL A 35 6.06 -0.22 4.86
CA VAL A 35 6.12 0.07 6.30
C VAL A 35 5.43 1.39 6.62
N VAL A 36 5.68 2.42 5.82
CA VAL A 36 5.02 3.74 5.93
C VAL A 36 3.51 3.61 5.78
N ASP A 37 3.03 2.88 4.76
CA ASP A 37 1.58 2.68 4.56
C ASP A 37 0.91 2.04 5.78
N VAL A 38 1.52 0.98 6.32
CA VAL A 38 1.00 0.26 7.48
C VAL A 38 1.06 1.14 8.72
N LEU A 39 2.18 1.85 8.93
CA LEU A 39 2.37 2.75 10.05
C LEU A 39 1.34 3.89 10.03
N ASN A 40 1.17 4.58 8.91
CA ASN A 40 0.20 5.66 8.76
C ASN A 40 -1.25 5.19 8.87
N THR A 41 -1.53 3.92 8.55
CA THR A 41 -2.85 3.33 8.77
C THR A 41 -3.07 3.00 10.25
N ALA A 42 -2.07 2.43 10.91
CA ALA A 42 -2.13 2.04 12.33
C ALA A 42 -2.16 3.26 13.27
N VAL A 43 -1.45 4.34 12.90
CA VAL A 43 -1.32 5.58 13.68
C VAL A 43 -2.48 6.55 13.41
N LYS A 44 -3.55 6.14 12.70
CA LYS A 44 -4.80 6.92 12.63
C LYS A 44 -5.40 7.08 14.04
N LYS A 45 -4.90 8.07 14.79
CA LYS A 45 -5.41 8.48 16.09
C LYS A 45 -6.67 9.32 15.91
N ARG A 46 -7.35 9.53 17.04
CA ARG A 46 -8.61 10.26 17.23
C ARG A 46 -8.61 11.60 16.45
N PRO A 47 -9.76 12.06 15.91
CA PRO A 47 -9.83 13.39 15.29
C PRO A 47 -9.33 14.46 16.26
N GLY A 48 -8.38 15.29 15.82
CA GLY A 48 -7.80 16.39 16.62
C GLY A 48 -6.34 16.20 17.05
N ASP A 49 -5.81 14.97 16.99
CA ASP A 49 -4.48 14.65 17.56
C ASP A 49 -3.35 14.54 16.53
N ASN A 50 -3.58 14.95 15.28
CA ASN A 50 -2.82 14.44 14.13
C ASN A 50 -1.39 15.05 14.01
N PRO A 51 -0.29 14.32 14.34
CA PRO A 51 1.00 14.64 13.75
C PRO A 51 0.91 14.35 12.25
N ALA A 52 1.66 15.11 11.44
CA ALA A 52 1.72 14.88 10.00
C ALA A 52 2.05 13.39 9.69
N PRO A 53 1.47 12.80 8.63
CA PRO A 53 1.75 11.41 8.28
C PRO A 53 3.25 11.20 8.05
N TRP A 54 3.75 10.02 8.42
CA TRP A 54 5.13 9.65 8.19
C TRP A 54 5.45 9.65 6.70
N THR A 55 6.54 10.31 6.34
CA THR A 55 7.19 10.12 5.04
C THR A 55 8.21 9.00 5.14
N ARG A 56 8.53 8.39 4.00
CA ARG A 56 9.57 7.35 3.88
C ARG A 56 10.91 7.81 4.45
N ASP A 57 11.35 9.01 4.06
CA ASP A 57 12.67 9.51 4.44
C ASP A 57 12.73 9.95 5.90
N ALA A 58 11.63 10.45 6.47
CA ALA A 58 11.53 10.73 7.90
C ALA A 58 11.59 9.44 8.73
N LEU A 59 10.88 8.39 8.31
CA LEU A 59 10.90 7.09 8.98
C LEU A 59 12.29 6.44 8.94
N ILE A 60 12.95 6.46 7.78
CA ILE A 60 14.31 5.93 7.65
C ILE A 60 15.30 6.68 8.54
N ARG A 61 15.21 8.01 8.62
CA ARG A 61 16.05 8.83 9.50
C ARG A 61 15.83 8.51 10.98
N ALA A 62 14.57 8.39 11.39
CA ALA A 62 14.23 8.02 12.77
C ALA A 62 14.81 6.65 13.14
N VAL A 63 14.66 5.63 12.28
CA VAL A 63 15.22 4.30 12.52
C VAL A 63 16.75 4.31 12.55
N ARG A 64 17.41 5.07 11.67
CA ARG A 64 18.87 5.22 11.69
C ARG A 64 19.37 5.80 13.01
N ARG A 65 18.68 6.79 13.56
CA ARG A 65 19.01 7.37 14.87
C ARG A 65 18.86 6.33 15.98
N LEU A 66 17.75 5.60 16.02
CA LEU A 66 17.54 4.53 17.01
C LEU A 66 18.61 3.43 16.95
N VAL A 67 19.02 3.03 15.73
CA VAL A 67 20.13 2.08 15.55
C VAL A 67 21.44 2.65 16.06
N GLY A 68 21.73 3.93 15.78
CA GLY A 68 22.92 4.61 16.29
C GLY A 68 22.95 4.74 17.82
N ASP A 69 21.78 4.92 18.43
CA ASP A 69 21.59 4.99 19.88
C ASP A 69 21.53 3.59 20.55
N GLY A 70 21.63 2.51 19.77
CA GLY A 70 21.57 1.12 20.28
C GLY A 70 20.18 0.65 20.69
N LEU A 71 19.13 1.40 20.34
CA LEU A 71 17.74 1.15 20.70
C LEU A 71 16.96 0.30 19.67
N ALA A 72 17.58 -0.05 18.54
CA ALA A 72 16.97 -0.86 17.49
C ALA A 72 18.01 -1.71 16.75
N ASP A 73 17.58 -2.85 16.19
CA ASP A 73 18.46 -3.75 15.43
C ASP A 73 18.93 -3.07 14.12
N PRO A 74 20.26 -2.98 13.85
CA PRO A 74 20.78 -2.52 12.56
C PRO A 74 20.26 -3.33 11.36
N GLY A 75 19.84 -4.59 11.58
CA GLY A 75 19.18 -5.45 10.61
C GLY A 75 17.94 -4.82 9.95
N LEU A 76 17.25 -3.89 10.64
CA LEU A 76 16.09 -3.17 10.11
C LEU A 76 16.43 -2.28 8.91
N LEU A 77 17.69 -1.88 8.75
CA LEU A 77 18.15 -1.04 7.64
C LEU A 77 18.56 -1.87 6.40
N LYS A 78 18.68 -3.20 6.51
CA LYS A 78 19.08 -4.08 5.39
C LYS A 78 18.11 -4.01 4.22
N PRO A 79 18.56 -3.93 2.96
CA PRO A 79 17.66 -3.80 1.81
C PRO A 79 16.57 -4.89 1.83
N ALA A 80 15.33 -4.49 1.56
CA ALA A 80 14.25 -5.47 1.46
C ALA A 80 14.50 -6.43 0.30
N PRO A 81 14.13 -7.72 0.42
CA PRO A 81 14.14 -8.63 -0.71
C PRO A 81 13.36 -8.04 -1.89
N ARG A 82 13.90 -8.18 -3.10
CA ARG A 82 13.16 -7.83 -4.31
C ARG A 82 11.89 -8.68 -4.35
N ARG A 83 10.75 -8.09 -4.72
CA ARG A 83 9.51 -8.88 -4.90
C ARG A 83 9.80 -10.03 -5.86
N SER A 84 9.35 -11.23 -5.50
CA SER A 84 9.55 -12.42 -6.34
C SER A 84 8.87 -12.25 -7.70
N LYS A 85 9.46 -12.82 -8.76
CA LYS A 85 8.89 -12.80 -10.12
C LYS A 85 7.43 -13.29 -10.12
N LYS A 86 7.12 -14.32 -9.32
CA LYS A 86 5.76 -14.86 -9.14
C LYS A 86 4.78 -13.84 -8.57
N ALA A 87 5.19 -13.03 -7.58
CA ALA A 87 4.32 -12.00 -7.01
C ALA A 87 4.02 -10.88 -8.01
N VAL A 88 5.03 -10.45 -8.78
CA VAL A 88 4.86 -9.45 -9.85
C VAL A 88 3.94 -9.96 -10.96
N ALA A 89 4.15 -11.20 -11.41
CA ALA A 89 3.29 -11.83 -12.42
C ALA A 89 1.84 -11.97 -11.93
N ARG A 90 1.62 -12.30 -10.66
CA ARG A 90 0.28 -12.36 -10.06
C ARG A 90 -0.40 -10.99 -10.05
N ASP A 91 0.31 -9.94 -9.65
CA ASP A 91 -0.23 -8.57 -9.64
C ASP A 91 -0.68 -8.15 -11.05
N ARG A 92 0.13 -8.43 -12.08
CA ARG A 92 -0.23 -8.16 -13.49
C ARG A 92 -1.47 -8.92 -13.91
N ARG A 93 -1.53 -10.23 -13.64
CA ARG A 93 -2.69 -11.07 -13.98
C ARG A 93 -3.98 -10.60 -13.32
N LEU A 94 -3.91 -10.06 -12.10
CA LEU A 94 -5.07 -9.49 -11.41
C LEU A 94 -5.57 -8.21 -12.09
N VAL A 95 -4.67 -7.36 -12.59
CA VAL A 95 -5.04 -6.16 -13.35
C VAL A 95 -5.73 -6.55 -14.66
N GLU A 96 -5.15 -7.48 -15.41
CA GLU A 96 -5.71 -7.99 -16.67
C GLU A 96 -7.10 -8.61 -16.44
N LEU A 97 -7.25 -9.45 -15.40
CA LEU A 97 -8.54 -10.09 -15.09
C LEU A 97 -9.63 -9.09 -14.74
N VAL A 98 -9.32 -8.09 -13.91
CA VAL A 98 -10.29 -7.06 -13.52
C VAL A 98 -10.69 -6.21 -14.74
N ALA A 99 -9.76 -5.92 -15.65
CA ALA A 99 -10.05 -5.26 -16.92
C ALA A 99 -10.98 -6.13 -17.79
N THR A 100 -10.72 -7.43 -17.91
CA THR A 100 -11.59 -8.35 -18.66
C THR A 100 -13.01 -8.38 -18.08
N ILE A 101 -13.17 -8.50 -16.76
CA ILE A 101 -14.49 -8.50 -16.11
C ILE A 101 -15.21 -7.17 -16.34
N HIS A 102 -14.48 -6.05 -16.30
CA HIS A 102 -15.03 -4.73 -16.56
C HIS A 102 -15.47 -4.54 -18.02
N ASN A 103 -14.71 -5.06 -18.98
CA ASN A 103 -14.98 -4.91 -20.41
C ASN A 103 -16.05 -5.88 -20.92
N ALA A 104 -16.21 -7.05 -20.30
CA ALA A 104 -17.19 -8.07 -20.69
C ALA A 104 -18.66 -7.70 -20.38
N ALA A 105 -18.91 -6.54 -19.77
CA ALA A 105 -20.26 -6.06 -19.54
C ALA A 105 -20.80 -5.36 -20.80
N ASP A 106 -21.74 -6.02 -21.47
CA ASP A 106 -22.52 -5.46 -22.58
C ASP A 106 -23.56 -4.48 -22.02
N GLY A 107 -23.15 -3.24 -21.74
CA GLY A 107 -24.01 -2.18 -21.18
C GLY A 107 -23.34 -1.39 -20.07
N GLU A 108 -24.08 -1.12 -18.99
CA GLU A 108 -23.58 -0.35 -17.85
C GLU A 108 -22.38 -1.03 -17.21
N LYS A 109 -21.31 -0.25 -16.95
CA LYS A 109 -20.08 -0.77 -16.37
C LYS A 109 -20.33 -1.32 -14.97
N PRO A 110 -19.77 -2.51 -14.63
CA PRO A 110 -20.06 -3.15 -13.36
C PRO A 110 -19.50 -2.33 -12.19
N THR A 111 -20.27 -2.23 -11.11
CA THR A 111 -19.80 -1.57 -9.89
C THR A 111 -18.60 -2.30 -9.29
N LEU A 112 -17.75 -1.56 -8.54
CA LEU A 112 -16.56 -2.12 -7.88
C LEU A 112 -16.89 -3.33 -7.00
N ALA A 113 -18.02 -3.27 -6.28
CA ALA A 113 -18.47 -4.36 -5.43
C ALA A 113 -18.93 -5.58 -6.25
N ARG A 114 -19.54 -5.38 -7.42
CA ARG A 114 -19.93 -6.47 -8.33
C ARG A 114 -18.72 -7.20 -8.88
N ILE A 115 -17.69 -6.47 -9.31
CA ILE A 115 -16.42 -7.05 -9.76
C ILE A 115 -15.76 -7.84 -8.61
N GLY A 116 -15.70 -7.25 -7.41
CA GLY A 116 -15.18 -7.91 -6.21
C GLY A 116 -15.86 -9.26 -5.94
N ARG A 117 -17.20 -9.28 -5.88
CA ARG A 117 -17.98 -10.52 -5.70
C ARG A 117 -17.76 -11.53 -6.82
N GLN A 118 -17.49 -11.09 -8.05
CA GLN A 118 -17.17 -11.99 -9.15
C GLN A 118 -15.82 -12.67 -8.96
N LEU A 119 -14.79 -11.93 -8.52
CA LEU A 119 -13.49 -12.50 -8.17
C LEU A 119 -13.60 -13.51 -7.02
N GLU A 120 -14.40 -13.20 -6.00
CA GLU A 120 -14.67 -14.10 -4.87
C GLU A 120 -15.34 -15.41 -5.32
N ARG A 121 -16.37 -15.32 -6.18
CA ARG A 121 -17.05 -16.50 -6.75
C ARG A 121 -16.14 -17.36 -7.60
N GLN A 122 -15.15 -16.77 -8.28
CA GLN A 122 -14.14 -17.49 -9.06
C GLN A 122 -12.99 -18.05 -8.20
N GLY A 123 -13.04 -17.86 -6.87
CA GLY A 123 -11.99 -18.33 -5.96
C GLY A 123 -10.65 -17.61 -6.13
N ILE A 124 -10.64 -16.41 -6.72
CA ILE A 124 -9.42 -15.64 -6.96
C ILE A 124 -9.06 -14.86 -5.68
N PRO A 125 -7.94 -15.20 -5.00
CA PRO A 125 -7.54 -14.49 -3.80
C PRO A 125 -7.03 -13.08 -4.13
N SER A 126 -7.18 -12.17 -3.18
CA SER A 126 -6.63 -10.82 -3.28
C SER A 126 -5.11 -10.83 -3.33
N LYS A 127 -4.50 -9.68 -3.63
CA LYS A 127 -3.04 -9.50 -3.58
C LYS A 127 -2.42 -9.95 -2.25
N THR A 128 -3.14 -9.80 -1.14
CA THR A 128 -2.68 -10.19 0.21
C THR A 128 -3.05 -11.63 0.58
N GLY A 129 -3.74 -12.36 -0.31
CA GLY A 129 -4.22 -13.72 -0.03
C GLY A 129 -5.59 -13.77 0.64
N ALA A 130 -6.25 -12.63 0.88
CA ALA A 130 -7.59 -12.61 1.44
C ALA A 130 -8.61 -13.20 0.45
N ARG A 131 -9.62 -13.91 0.97
CA ARG A 131 -10.71 -14.48 0.16
C ARG A 131 -11.78 -13.47 -0.22
N THR A 132 -11.77 -12.30 0.40
CA THR A 132 -12.72 -11.20 0.15
C THR A 132 -12.03 -10.01 -0.53
N TRP A 133 -12.81 -9.25 -1.28
CA TRP A 133 -12.36 -8.10 -2.07
C TRP A 133 -12.98 -6.80 -1.58
N ALA A 134 -12.15 -5.92 -1.01
CA ALA A 134 -12.58 -4.56 -0.70
C ALA A 134 -12.78 -3.74 -1.99
N PRO A 135 -13.84 -2.91 -2.11
CA PRO A 135 -14.07 -2.08 -3.29
C PRO A 135 -12.87 -1.18 -3.66
N SER A 136 -12.13 -0.68 -2.68
CA SER A 136 -10.92 0.11 -2.89
C SER A 136 -9.79 -0.67 -3.55
N SER A 137 -9.68 -1.98 -3.26
CA SER A 137 -8.68 -2.85 -3.89
C SER A 137 -9.01 -3.10 -5.35
N VAL A 138 -10.30 -3.28 -5.66
CA VAL A 138 -10.79 -3.40 -7.04
C VAL A 138 -10.55 -2.10 -7.80
N LYS A 139 -10.85 -0.94 -7.18
CA LYS A 139 -10.58 0.38 -7.77
C LYS A 139 -9.11 0.54 -8.13
N ALA A 140 -8.20 0.23 -7.21
CA ALA A 140 -6.76 0.34 -7.47
C ALA A 140 -6.27 -0.56 -8.61
N LEU A 141 -6.93 -1.70 -8.87
CA LEU A 141 -6.63 -2.53 -10.03
C LEU A 141 -7.19 -1.93 -11.33
N LEU A 142 -8.40 -1.38 -11.30
CA LEU A 142 -8.99 -0.69 -12.45
C LEU A 142 -8.25 0.58 -12.83
N ASP A 143 -7.79 1.35 -11.85
CA ASP A 143 -7.00 2.56 -12.11
C ASP A 143 -5.69 2.20 -12.83
N ARG A 144 -5.03 1.11 -12.41
CA ARG A 144 -3.86 0.56 -13.12
C ARG A 144 -4.21 0.01 -14.50
N ALA A 145 -5.36 -0.65 -14.65
CA ALA A 145 -5.82 -1.12 -15.95
C ALA A 145 -6.04 0.05 -16.91
N ARG A 146 -6.58 1.18 -16.41
CA ARG A 146 -6.74 2.42 -17.16
C ARG A 146 -5.41 3.01 -17.57
N GLU A 147 -4.46 3.12 -16.64
CA GLU A 147 -3.09 3.58 -16.93
C GLU A 147 -2.39 2.70 -17.98
N GLN A 148 -2.73 1.41 -18.04
CA GLN A 148 -2.21 0.46 -19.02
C GLN A 148 -3.00 0.41 -20.34
N GLY A 149 -4.06 1.23 -20.48
CA GLY A 149 -4.91 1.24 -21.68
C GLY A 149 -5.74 -0.03 -21.88
N LEU A 150 -5.98 -0.81 -20.82
CA LEU A 150 -6.69 -2.09 -20.88
C LEU A 150 -8.22 -1.94 -20.79
N LEU A 151 -8.72 -0.76 -20.44
CA LEU A 151 -10.17 -0.50 -20.36
C LEU A 151 -10.68 0.01 -21.69
N HIS A 152 -11.73 -0.62 -22.22
CA HIS A 152 -12.35 -0.13 -23.45
C HIS A 152 -13.05 1.22 -23.17
N PRO A 153 -12.94 2.21 -24.09
CA PRO A 153 -13.76 3.42 -24.00
C PRO A 153 -15.23 3.03 -23.95
N THR A 154 -16.02 3.74 -23.15
CA THR A 154 -17.47 3.66 -23.27
C THR A 154 -17.83 4.21 -24.64
N GLU A 155 -18.32 3.35 -25.53
CA GLU A 155 -19.03 3.81 -26.72
C GLU A 155 -20.30 4.51 -26.22
N ASP A 156 -20.21 5.83 -26.05
CA ASP A 156 -21.38 6.68 -25.86
C ASP A 156 -22.19 6.59 -27.16
N LYS A 157 -23.25 5.78 -27.14
CA LYS A 157 -24.20 5.70 -28.25
C LYS A 157 -24.81 7.08 -28.47
N THR A 158 -24.55 7.61 -29.66
CA THR A 158 -25.20 8.78 -30.27
C THR A 158 -26.70 8.55 -30.45
#